data_AF-A0A6M5JE94-F1
#
_entry.id   AF-A0A6M5JE94-F1
#
_cell.length_a   1.000
_cell.length_b   1.000
_cell.length_c   1.000
_cell.angle_alpha   90.00
_cell.angle_beta   90.00
_cell.angle_gamma   90.00
#
_symmetry.space_group_name_H-M   'P 1'
#
loop_
_entity.id
_entity.type
_entity.pdbx_description
1 polymer ?
#
loop_
_entity_poly.entity_id
_entity_poly.type
_entity_poly.pdbx_seq_one_letter_code
_entity_poly.pdbx_strand_id
1 'polypeptide(L)'
;MDAVMKGLALVIGAYCAMLWRTVAALPLTGLLLARGGASWPTLAVLMLHVQRGAVTAVSAIGYFYGLTRLPMAEGIALSFISPLVALYCSAVLLGERIGRRQIIASLLGVAGVAVLIAGRLTGQVDRGAIGGGVAILGAAAIYGYGLTLLRRQAQAASAVEITFFQNATTLMWLLPLAPWLAPLPALSHWPMIILGAVLAQMSVFLLAWAYARAEAKTLIPVEYSAFVWSAILGALFFGETLTVTVLAGAALIVAGCVVAALSRRPEPMAAEVSL
;
A
#
# COMPACT_ATOMS: atom_id res chain seq x y z
N MET A 1 9.75 4.16 6.01
CA MET A 1 9.12 4.99 4.96
C MET A 1 7.87 5.65 5.51
N ASP A 2 6.89 4.89 5.99
CA ASP A 2 5.63 5.40 6.51
C ASP A 2 5.78 6.46 7.61
N ALA A 3 6.71 6.27 8.56
CA ALA A 3 6.96 7.26 9.61
C ALA A 3 7.44 8.61 9.04
N VAL A 4 8.38 8.59 8.09
CA VAL A 4 8.84 9.81 7.41
C VAL A 4 7.69 10.48 6.67
N MET A 5 6.87 9.70 5.96
CA MET A 5 5.74 10.22 5.20
C MET A 5 4.61 10.73 6.08
N LYS A 6 4.35 10.10 7.23
CA LYS A 6 3.41 10.61 8.23
C LYS A 6 3.89 11.95 8.79
N GLY A 7 5.18 12.04 9.14
CA GLY A 7 5.79 13.30 9.61
C GLY A 7 5.64 14.43 8.59
N LEU A 8 5.93 14.16 7.31
CA LEU A 8 5.71 15.13 6.24
C LEU A 8 4.22 15.46 6.07
N ALA A 9 3.34 14.46 6.05
CA ALA A 9 1.91 14.66 5.86
C ALA A 9 1.28 15.49 6.99
N LEU A 10 1.79 15.41 8.21
CA LEU A 10 1.37 16.24 9.34
C LEU A 10 1.73 17.71 9.17
N VAL A 11 2.87 18.01 8.54
CA VAL A 11 3.39 19.39 8.42
C VAL A 11 2.97 20.08 7.13
N ILE A 12 3.09 19.39 5.99
CA ILE A 12 2.83 19.97 4.66
C ILE A 12 1.56 19.39 4.00
N GLY A 13 0.88 18.44 4.64
CA GLY A 13 -0.30 17.78 4.10
C GLY A 13 0.02 16.53 3.27
N ALA A 14 -0.87 15.53 3.33
CA ALA A 14 -0.69 14.22 2.66
C ALA A 14 -0.53 14.34 1.14
N TYR A 15 -1.31 15.23 0.50
CA TYR A 15 -1.24 15.49 -0.93
C TYR A 15 0.13 16.04 -1.34
N CYS A 16 0.56 17.13 -0.69
CA CYS A 16 1.83 17.79 -0.94
C CYS A 16 3.01 16.84 -0.69
N ALA A 17 2.99 16.12 0.44
CA ALA A 17 4.01 15.13 0.77
C ALA A 17 4.12 14.04 -0.30
N MET A 18 2.99 13.49 -0.77
CA MET A 18 2.99 12.46 -1.79
C MET A 18 3.46 12.97 -3.15
N LEU A 19 3.04 14.17 -3.55
CA LEU A 19 3.45 14.79 -4.81
C LEU A 19 4.97 14.99 -4.84
N TRP A 20 5.53 15.67 -3.84
CA TRP A 20 6.97 15.99 -3.82
C TRP A 20 7.85 14.78 -3.61
N ARG A 21 7.39 13.76 -2.85
CA ARG A 21 8.07 12.46 -2.77
C ARG A 21 8.13 11.78 -4.14
N THR A 22 7.05 11.86 -4.92
CA THR A 22 6.99 11.27 -6.27
C THR A 22 7.90 12.02 -7.24
N VAL A 23 7.95 13.35 -7.17
CA VAL A 23 8.91 14.18 -7.92
C VAL A 23 10.35 13.79 -7.58
N ALA A 24 10.67 13.65 -6.28
CA ALA A 24 12.01 13.25 -5.84
C ALA A 24 12.41 11.82 -6.24
N ALA A 25 11.44 10.92 -6.46
CA ALA A 25 11.69 9.55 -6.89
C ALA A 25 11.96 9.41 -8.41
N LEU A 26 11.52 10.37 -9.23
CA LEU A 26 11.64 10.30 -10.69
C LEU A 26 13.09 10.28 -11.20
N PRO A 27 14.03 11.12 -10.71
CA PRO A 27 15.42 11.05 -11.14
C PRO A 27 16.06 9.69 -10.84
N LEU A 28 15.79 9.14 -9.65
CA LEU A 28 16.31 7.84 -9.23
C LEU A 28 15.78 6.71 -10.12
N THR A 29 14.47 6.65 -10.33
CA THR A 29 13.85 5.60 -11.15
C THR A 29 14.12 5.78 -12.64
N GLY A 30 14.24 7.02 -13.12
CA GLY A 30 14.61 7.34 -14.50
C GLY A 30 16.05 6.95 -14.83
N LEU A 31 17.00 7.18 -13.91
CA LEU A 31 18.38 6.72 -14.07
C LEU A 31 18.45 5.18 -14.18
N LEU A 32 17.65 4.48 -13.38
CA LEU A 32 17.60 3.02 -13.43
C LEU A 32 16.97 2.51 -14.73
N LEU A 33 15.94 3.19 -15.25
CA LEU A 33 15.35 2.88 -16.55
C LEU A 33 16.36 3.09 -17.69
N ALA A 34 17.06 4.22 -17.68
CA ALA A 34 18.07 4.55 -18.68
C ALA A 34 19.23 3.54 -18.71
N ARG A 35 19.63 3.04 -17.54
CA ARG A 35 20.67 1.98 -17.42
C ARG A 35 20.16 0.59 -17.77
N GLY A 36 18.86 0.34 -17.64
CA GLY A 36 18.24 -0.96 -17.88
C GLY A 36 17.97 -1.28 -19.34
N GLY A 37 18.21 -0.34 -20.27
CA GLY A 37 18.01 -0.56 -21.72
C GLY A 37 16.55 -0.86 -22.10
N ALA A 38 15.58 -0.42 -21.28
CA ALA A 38 14.18 -0.72 -21.48
C ALA A 38 13.64 -0.04 -22.75
N SER A 39 12.97 -0.81 -23.61
CA SER A 39 12.19 -0.27 -24.71
C SER A 39 10.94 0.44 -24.19
N TRP A 40 10.45 1.44 -24.92
CA TRP A 40 9.22 2.12 -24.56
C TRP A 40 8.02 1.14 -24.56
N PRO A 41 7.08 1.27 -23.60
CA PRO A 41 5.94 0.38 -23.52
C PRO A 41 5.00 0.55 -24.71
N THR A 42 4.32 -0.54 -25.07
CA THR A 42 3.19 -0.48 -26.01
C THR A 42 2.04 0.34 -25.42
N LEU A 43 1.13 0.80 -26.28
CA LEU A 43 -0.04 1.58 -25.83
C LEU A 43 -0.89 0.82 -24.78
N ALA A 44 -1.06 -0.50 -24.96
CA ALA A 44 -1.79 -1.34 -24.02
C ALA A 44 -1.14 -1.37 -22.64
N VAL A 45 0.19 -1.50 -22.58
CA VAL A 45 0.96 -1.49 -21.31
C VAL A 45 0.94 -0.09 -20.69
N LEU A 46 1.03 0.96 -21.52
CA LEU A 46 0.93 2.34 -21.05
C LEU A 46 -0.42 2.65 -20.41
N MET A 47 -1.54 2.14 -20.96
CA MET A 47 -2.86 2.28 -20.35
C MET A 47 -2.93 1.60 -18.98
N LEU A 48 -2.28 0.44 -18.80
CA LEU A 48 -2.17 -0.21 -17.49
C LEU A 48 -1.38 0.66 -16.50
N HIS A 49 -0.27 1.28 -16.94
CA HIS A 49 0.49 2.22 -16.12
C HIS A 49 -0.36 3.42 -15.70
N VAL A 50 -1.08 4.04 -16.62
CA VAL A 50 -1.95 5.20 -16.34
C VAL A 50 -3.03 4.83 -15.33
N GLN A 51 -3.71 3.70 -15.52
CA GLN A 51 -4.75 3.24 -14.61
C GLN A 51 -4.20 2.97 -13.21
N ARG A 52 -3.05 2.30 -13.11
CA ARG A 52 -2.41 2.01 -11.83
C ARG A 52 -1.89 3.28 -11.15
N GLY A 53 -1.40 4.26 -11.91
CA GLY A 53 -1.03 5.58 -11.41
C GLY A 53 -2.18 6.26 -10.65
N ALA A 54 -3.41 6.19 -11.19
CA ALA A 54 -4.59 6.75 -10.52
C ALA A 54 -4.89 6.02 -9.20
N VAL A 55 -4.91 4.68 -9.25
CA VAL A 55 -5.14 3.82 -8.09
C VAL A 55 -4.13 4.11 -6.97
N THR A 56 -2.85 4.22 -7.33
CA THR A 56 -1.77 4.53 -6.39
C THR A 56 -1.88 5.96 -5.85
N ALA A 57 -2.20 6.96 -6.67
CA ALA A 57 -2.38 8.33 -6.22
C ALA A 57 -3.49 8.43 -5.16
N VAL A 58 -4.68 7.92 -5.48
CA VAL A 58 -5.86 8.00 -4.60
C VAL A 58 -5.63 7.19 -3.32
N SER A 59 -5.15 5.96 -3.45
CA SER A 59 -4.88 5.09 -2.29
C SER A 59 -3.82 5.69 -1.37
N ALA A 60 -2.69 6.16 -1.91
CA ALA A 60 -1.62 6.71 -1.08
C ALA A 60 -2.05 8.00 -0.37
N ILE A 61 -2.77 8.90 -1.04
CA ILE A 61 -3.31 10.11 -0.40
C ILE A 61 -4.26 9.73 0.73
N GLY A 62 -5.21 8.81 0.49
CA GLY A 62 -6.16 8.37 1.51
C GLY A 62 -5.48 7.71 2.72
N TYR A 63 -4.47 6.86 2.46
CA TYR A 63 -3.70 6.21 3.51
C TYR A 63 -2.92 7.22 4.36
N PHE A 64 -2.14 8.11 3.72
CA PHE A 64 -1.37 9.10 4.48
C PHE A 64 -2.24 10.15 5.16
N TYR A 65 -3.37 10.55 4.56
CA TYR A 65 -4.38 11.38 5.23
C TYR A 65 -4.96 10.68 6.46
N GLY A 66 -5.17 9.37 6.40
CA GLY A 66 -5.60 8.60 7.55
C GLY A 66 -4.53 8.51 8.63
N LEU A 67 -3.27 8.30 8.23
CA LEU A 67 -2.13 8.27 9.16
C LEU A 67 -1.88 9.60 9.88
N THR A 68 -2.29 10.75 9.33
CA THR A 68 -2.23 12.02 10.08
C THR A 68 -3.27 12.12 11.20
N ARG A 69 -4.25 11.20 11.24
CA ARG A 69 -5.37 11.20 12.20
C ARG A 69 -5.40 9.98 13.11
N LEU A 70 -4.70 8.92 12.72
CA LEU A 70 -4.63 7.68 13.47
C LEU A 70 -3.18 7.34 13.84
N PRO A 71 -2.98 6.64 14.97
CA PRO A 71 -1.71 6.01 15.27
C PRO A 71 -1.24 5.11 14.13
N MET A 72 0.08 5.04 13.95
CA MET A 72 0.70 4.28 12.88
C MET A 72 0.32 2.79 12.95
N ALA A 73 0.34 2.21 14.15
CA ALA A 73 0.02 0.79 14.35
C ALA A 73 -1.41 0.47 13.91
N GLU A 74 -2.37 1.34 14.24
CA GLU A 74 -3.77 1.18 13.83
C GLU A 74 -3.93 1.35 12.32
N GLY A 75 -3.24 2.33 11.73
CA GLY A 75 -3.25 2.51 10.28
C GLY A 75 -2.69 1.32 9.50
N ILE A 76 -1.61 0.70 9.98
CA ILE A 76 -1.08 -0.54 9.40
C ILE A 76 -2.03 -1.71 9.61
N ALA A 77 -2.64 -1.85 10.79
CA ALA A 77 -3.60 -2.91 11.05
C ALA A 77 -4.80 -2.85 10.09
N LEU A 78 -5.36 -1.66 9.86
CA LEU A 78 -6.46 -1.45 8.92
C LEU A 78 -6.04 -1.73 7.47
N SER A 79 -4.80 -1.42 7.09
CA SER A 79 -4.32 -1.64 5.72
C SER A 79 -4.11 -3.11 5.37
N PHE A 80 -3.96 -3.99 6.37
CA PHE A 80 -3.88 -5.45 6.17
C PHE A 80 -5.16 -6.09 5.61
N ILE A 81 -6.23 -5.34 5.40
CA ILE A 81 -7.41 -5.82 4.67
C ILE A 81 -7.20 -5.82 3.16
N SER A 82 -6.24 -5.03 2.65
CA SER A 82 -5.96 -4.93 1.21
C SER A 82 -5.76 -6.28 0.51
N PRO A 83 -5.01 -7.27 1.08
CA PRO A 83 -4.87 -8.60 0.50
C PRO A 83 -6.19 -9.38 0.42
N LEU A 84 -7.08 -9.23 1.40
CA LEU A 84 -8.42 -9.83 1.34
C LEU A 84 -9.22 -9.21 0.20
N VAL A 85 -9.22 -7.88 0.07
CA VAL A 85 -9.89 -7.21 -1.06
C VAL A 85 -9.31 -7.66 -2.39
N ALA A 86 -7.98 -7.73 -2.51
CA ALA A 86 -7.32 -8.20 -3.73
C ALA A 86 -7.73 -9.63 -4.11
N LEU A 87 -7.91 -10.51 -3.13
CA LEU A 87 -8.37 -11.88 -3.34
C LEU A 87 -9.77 -11.92 -3.95
N TYR A 88 -10.71 -11.14 -3.41
CA TYR A 88 -12.07 -11.06 -3.93
C TYR A 88 -12.13 -10.36 -5.30
N CYS A 89 -11.37 -9.29 -5.50
CA CYS A 89 -11.25 -8.66 -6.83
C CYS A 89 -10.72 -9.65 -7.86
N SER A 90 -9.70 -10.44 -7.51
CA SER A 90 -9.16 -11.50 -8.37
C SER A 90 -10.23 -12.55 -8.69
N ALA A 91 -10.97 -13.01 -7.69
CA ALA A 91 -12.02 -14.01 -7.89
C ALA A 91 -13.15 -13.51 -8.82
N VAL A 92 -13.59 -12.26 -8.65
CA VAL A 92 -14.62 -11.65 -9.52
C VAL A 92 -14.11 -11.44 -10.94
N LEU A 93 -12.86 -10.95 -11.11
CA LEU A 93 -12.29 -10.66 -12.42
C LEU A 93 -11.84 -11.91 -13.19
N LEU A 94 -11.48 -12.99 -12.49
CA LEU A 94 -10.99 -14.25 -13.07
C LEU A 94 -12.02 -15.37 -13.06
N GLY A 95 -13.19 -15.16 -12.43
CA GLY A 95 -14.22 -16.19 -12.28
C GLY A 95 -13.85 -17.32 -11.31
N GLU A 96 -12.88 -17.11 -10.41
CA GLU A 96 -12.48 -18.13 -9.42
C GLU A 96 -13.54 -18.29 -8.32
N ARG A 97 -13.69 -19.52 -7.81
CA ARG A 97 -14.60 -19.78 -6.69
C ARG A 97 -13.95 -19.40 -5.37
N ILE A 98 -14.66 -18.61 -4.56
CA ILE A 98 -14.22 -18.23 -3.22
C ILE A 98 -14.41 -19.43 -2.27
N GLY A 99 -13.30 -19.96 -1.75
CA GLY A 99 -13.32 -21.09 -0.83
C GLY A 99 -13.74 -20.71 0.59
N ARG A 100 -14.02 -21.74 1.41
CA ARG A 100 -14.48 -21.58 2.81
C ARG A 100 -13.46 -20.86 3.70
N ARG A 101 -12.16 -21.05 3.46
CA ARG A 101 -11.09 -20.38 4.23
C ARG A 101 -11.04 -18.88 3.96
N GLN A 102 -11.33 -18.47 2.72
CA GLN A 102 -11.42 -17.07 2.32
C GLN A 102 -12.61 -16.37 3.00
N ILE A 103 -13.74 -17.06 3.13
CA ILE A 103 -14.90 -16.56 3.89
C ILE A 103 -14.53 -16.36 5.36
N ILE A 104 -13.90 -17.36 6.00
CA ILE A 104 -13.43 -17.25 7.40
C ILE A 104 -12.46 -16.09 7.55
N ALA A 105 -11.51 -15.94 6.62
CA ALA A 105 -10.55 -14.85 6.62
C ALA A 105 -11.22 -13.47 6.54
N SER A 106 -12.24 -13.32 5.69
CA SER A 106 -13.04 -12.09 5.61
C SER A 106 -13.80 -11.80 6.89
N LEU A 107 -14.41 -12.82 7.51
CA LEU A 107 -15.09 -12.67 8.80
C LEU A 107 -14.13 -12.20 9.90
N LEU A 108 -12.93 -12.78 9.97
CA LEU A 108 -11.88 -12.36 10.90
C LEU A 108 -11.40 -10.93 10.63
N GLY A 109 -11.21 -10.56 9.37
CA GLY A 109 -10.86 -9.20 8.97
C GLY A 109 -11.92 -8.18 9.37
N VAL A 110 -13.19 -8.45 9.08
CA VAL A 110 -14.33 -7.59 9.46
C VAL A 110 -14.46 -7.49 10.98
N ALA A 111 -14.32 -8.60 11.70
CA ALA A 111 -14.34 -8.60 13.16
C ALA A 111 -13.20 -7.76 13.74
N GLY A 112 -12.00 -7.86 13.17
CA GLY A 112 -10.85 -7.05 13.59
C GLY A 112 -11.07 -5.55 13.37
N VAL A 113 -11.62 -5.14 12.23
CA VAL A 113 -12.03 -3.74 11.99
C VAL A 113 -13.07 -3.29 13.00
N ALA A 114 -14.08 -4.12 13.27
CA ALA A 114 -15.12 -3.79 14.23
C ALA A 114 -14.54 -3.57 15.63
N VAL A 115 -13.55 -4.36 16.05
CA VAL A 115 -12.84 -4.17 17.33
C VAL A 115 -12.06 -2.86 17.36
N LEU A 116 -11.38 -2.50 16.27
CA LEU A 116 -10.66 -1.23 16.16
C LEU A 116 -11.62 -0.03 16.27
N ILE A 117 -12.73 -0.08 15.54
CA ILE A 117 -13.77 0.97 15.57
C ILE A 117 -14.41 1.03 16.96
N ALA A 118 -14.75 -0.11 17.57
CA ALA A 118 -15.35 -0.17 18.90
C ALA A 118 -14.46 0.51 19.95
N GLY A 119 -13.15 0.28 19.90
CA GLY A 119 -12.19 0.92 20.79
C GLY A 119 -12.13 2.45 20.65
N ARG A 120 -12.52 3.00 19.51
CA ARG A 120 -12.60 4.45 19.25
C ARG A 120 -13.95 5.04 19.67
N LEU A 121 -15.01 4.22 19.69
CA LEU A 121 -16.34 4.62 20.16
C LEU A 121 -16.44 4.56 21.69
N THR A 122 -15.59 3.77 22.35
CA THR A 122 -15.46 3.76 23.81
C THR A 122 -14.63 4.96 24.27
N GLY A 123 -15.26 6.13 24.38
CA GLY A 123 -14.63 7.38 24.84
C GLY A 123 -15.22 8.63 24.21
N GLN A 124 -14.49 9.75 24.23
CA GLN A 124 -14.83 10.91 23.41
C GLN A 124 -14.63 10.56 21.93
N VAL A 125 -15.72 10.57 21.17
CA VAL A 125 -15.71 10.26 19.75
C VAL A 125 -14.99 11.38 18.98
N ASP A 126 -13.76 11.09 18.56
CA ASP A 126 -13.02 11.95 17.64
C ASP A 126 -13.47 11.70 16.20
N ARG A 127 -14.22 12.65 15.65
CA ARG A 127 -14.66 12.61 14.24
C ARG A 127 -13.48 12.58 13.26
N GLY A 128 -12.35 13.17 13.63
CA GLY A 128 -11.10 13.10 12.87
C GLY A 128 -10.59 11.67 12.78
N ALA A 129 -10.44 10.98 13.91
CA ALA A 129 -10.04 9.58 13.94
C ALA A 129 -10.96 8.67 13.09
N ILE A 130 -12.29 8.85 13.18
CA ILE A 130 -13.24 8.09 12.33
C ILE A 130 -12.99 8.36 10.85
N GLY A 131 -12.89 9.63 10.45
CA GLY A 131 -12.59 10.00 9.06
C GLY A 131 -11.25 9.44 8.58
N GLY A 132 -10.25 9.38 9.46
CA GLY A 132 -8.97 8.75 9.19
C GLY A 132 -9.08 7.25 8.96
N GLY A 133 -9.84 6.54 9.79
CA GLY A 133 -10.08 5.10 9.65
C GLY A 133 -10.80 4.75 8.36
N VAL A 134 -11.84 5.51 8.01
CA VAL A 134 -12.58 5.37 6.74
C VAL A 134 -11.64 5.61 5.55
N ALA A 135 -10.79 6.63 5.61
CA ALA A 135 -9.82 6.92 4.56
C ALA A 135 -8.81 5.78 4.36
N ILE A 136 -8.31 5.17 5.44
CA ILE A 136 -7.39 4.01 5.35
C ILE A 136 -8.10 2.79 4.79
N LEU A 137 -9.31 2.49 5.25
CA LEU A 137 -10.10 1.35 4.74
C LEU A 137 -10.41 1.51 3.25
N GLY A 138 -10.82 2.70 2.83
CA GLY A 138 -11.02 3.04 1.42
C GLY A 138 -9.73 2.91 0.60
N ALA A 139 -8.62 3.44 1.13
CA ALA A 139 -7.31 3.32 0.51
C ALA A 139 -6.85 1.86 0.38
N ALA A 140 -7.09 1.04 1.39
CA ALA A 140 -6.77 -0.39 1.40
C ALA A 140 -7.57 -1.16 0.35
N ALA A 141 -8.86 -0.84 0.21
CA ALA A 141 -9.71 -1.46 -0.81
C ALA A 141 -9.24 -1.10 -2.23
N ILE A 142 -8.96 0.19 -2.48
CA ILE A 142 -8.42 0.68 -3.75
C ILE A 142 -7.05 0.05 -4.04
N TYR A 143 -6.18 -0.07 -3.02
CA TYR A 143 -4.89 -0.73 -3.15
C TYR A 143 -5.02 -2.22 -3.48
N GLY A 144 -6.01 -2.91 -2.90
CA GLY A 144 -6.33 -4.30 -3.23
C GLY A 144 -6.61 -4.50 -4.72
N TYR A 145 -7.37 -3.59 -5.35
CA TYR A 145 -7.52 -3.57 -6.80
C TYR A 145 -6.18 -3.30 -7.52
N GLY A 146 -5.37 -2.36 -7.02
CA GLY A 146 -4.03 -2.06 -7.53
C GLY A 146 -3.09 -3.27 -7.57
N LEU A 147 -3.21 -4.20 -6.62
CA LEU A 147 -2.45 -5.46 -6.62
C LEU A 147 -2.83 -6.37 -7.81
N THR A 148 -4.08 -6.36 -8.25
CA THR A 148 -4.51 -7.11 -9.44
C THR A 148 -3.93 -6.50 -10.73
N LEU A 149 -3.89 -5.17 -10.83
CA LEU A 149 -3.26 -4.46 -11.95
C LEU A 149 -1.74 -4.70 -11.98
N LEU A 150 -1.09 -4.66 -10.82
CA LEU A 150 0.35 -4.95 -10.70
C LEU A 150 0.67 -6.37 -11.21
N ARG A 151 -0.15 -7.38 -10.89
CA ARG A 151 0.05 -8.73 -11.44
C ARG A 151 0.00 -8.76 -12.96
N ARG A 152 -0.96 -8.06 -13.58
CA ARG A 152 -1.05 -7.95 -15.04
C ARG A 152 0.16 -7.23 -15.64
N GLN A 153 0.61 -6.15 -15.00
CA GLN A 153 1.82 -5.43 -15.43
C GLN A 153 3.08 -6.28 -15.33
N ALA A 154 3.24 -7.06 -14.26
CA ALA A 154 4.41 -7.92 -14.06
C ALA A 154 4.56 -9.03 -15.12
N GLN A 155 3.49 -9.36 -15.85
CA GLN A 155 3.52 -10.28 -16.99
C GLN A 155 3.87 -9.59 -18.32
N ALA A 156 3.82 -8.26 -18.37
CA ALA A 156 3.95 -7.48 -19.61
C ALA A 156 5.11 -6.47 -19.59
N ALA A 157 5.69 -6.17 -18.43
CA ALA A 157 6.68 -5.12 -18.25
C ALA A 157 7.74 -5.51 -17.20
N SER A 158 8.94 -4.95 -17.34
CA SER A 158 10.03 -5.15 -16.38
C SER A 158 9.77 -4.40 -15.07
N ALA A 159 10.36 -4.86 -13.95
CA ALA A 159 10.21 -4.19 -12.65
C ALA A 159 10.69 -2.72 -12.65
N VAL A 160 11.75 -2.43 -13.43
CA VAL A 160 12.30 -1.07 -13.57
C VAL A 160 11.32 -0.17 -14.33
N GLU A 161 10.76 -0.65 -15.43
CA GLU A 161 9.72 0.05 -16.19
C GLU A 161 8.49 0.32 -15.31
N ILE A 162 7.98 -0.73 -14.66
CA ILE A 162 6.82 -0.63 -13.77
C ILE A 162 7.03 0.45 -12.71
N THR A 163 8.22 0.52 -12.10
CA THR A 163 8.52 1.48 -11.05
C THR A 163 8.62 2.91 -11.57
N PHE A 164 9.30 3.12 -12.70
CA PHE A 164 9.40 4.46 -13.30
C PHE A 164 8.03 4.98 -13.73
N PHE A 165 7.30 4.19 -14.53
CA PHE A 165 5.98 4.59 -15.04
C PHE A 165 4.95 4.71 -13.92
N GLN A 166 5.04 3.93 -12.85
CA GLN A 166 4.23 4.15 -11.64
C GLN A 166 4.45 5.55 -11.08
N ASN A 167 5.70 6.00 -10.88
CA ASN A 167 5.96 7.35 -10.35
C ASN A 167 5.55 8.44 -11.35
N ALA A 168 5.84 8.26 -12.65
CA ALA A 168 5.49 9.22 -13.69
C ALA A 168 3.97 9.40 -13.83
N THR A 169 3.22 8.30 -13.90
CA THR A 169 1.75 8.35 -14.03
C THR A 169 1.08 8.76 -12.73
N THR A 170 1.62 8.40 -11.56
CA THR A 170 1.14 8.94 -10.27
C THR A 170 1.32 10.46 -10.24
N LEU A 171 2.48 10.97 -10.64
CA LEU A 171 2.71 12.41 -10.75
C LEU A 171 1.73 13.05 -11.74
N MET A 172 1.52 12.46 -12.92
CA MET A 172 0.54 12.93 -13.90
C MET A 172 -0.86 13.12 -13.30
N TRP A 173 -1.32 12.20 -12.44
CA TRP A 173 -2.61 12.33 -11.75
C TRP A 173 -2.61 13.36 -10.61
N LEU A 174 -1.45 13.67 -10.03
CA LEU A 174 -1.29 14.67 -8.97
C LEU A 174 -0.97 16.09 -9.52
N LEU A 175 -0.57 16.23 -10.77
CA LEU A 175 -0.28 17.56 -11.33
C LEU A 175 -1.52 18.47 -11.41
N PRO A 176 -2.72 17.99 -11.81
CA PRO A 176 -3.89 18.84 -11.97
C PRO A 176 -4.35 19.57 -10.71
N LEU A 177 -4.07 19.06 -9.50
CA LEU A 177 -4.43 19.77 -8.25
C LEU A 177 -3.21 20.41 -7.55
N ALA A 178 -2.01 20.24 -8.11
CA ALA A 178 -0.77 20.73 -7.52
C ALA A 178 -0.77 22.25 -7.24
N PRO A 179 -1.29 23.13 -8.14
CA PRO A 179 -1.29 24.57 -7.89
C PRO A 179 -2.06 25.00 -6.63
N TRP A 180 -3.04 24.21 -6.20
CA TRP A 180 -3.87 24.51 -5.03
C TRP A 180 -3.50 23.71 -3.78
N LEU A 181 -3.05 22.47 -3.95
CA LEU A 181 -2.88 21.52 -2.85
C LEU A 181 -1.41 21.19 -2.53
N ALA A 182 -0.46 21.64 -3.35
CA ALA A 182 0.96 21.33 -3.19
C ALA A 182 1.86 22.56 -3.41
N PRO A 183 1.82 23.56 -2.52
CA PRO A 183 2.79 24.65 -2.55
C PRO A 183 4.22 24.10 -2.48
N LEU A 184 5.19 24.86 -2.99
CA LEU A 184 6.60 24.49 -2.92
C LEU A 184 7.03 24.35 -1.43
N PRO A 185 7.54 23.19 -0.99
CA PRO A 185 7.93 22.99 0.40
C PRO A 185 9.15 23.83 0.73
N ALA A 186 9.20 24.34 1.96
CA ALA A 186 10.41 24.97 2.49
C ALA A 186 11.63 24.04 2.37
N LEU A 187 12.82 24.62 2.19
CA LEU A 187 14.07 23.88 2.03
C LEU A 187 14.34 22.89 3.18
N SER A 188 13.85 23.18 4.38
CA SER A 188 13.94 22.31 5.55
C SER A 188 13.20 20.96 5.41
N HIS A 189 12.20 20.85 4.54
CA HIS A 189 11.43 19.61 4.35
C HIS A 189 12.05 18.67 3.30
N TRP A 190 12.90 19.18 2.41
CA TRP A 190 13.50 18.40 1.32
C TRP A 190 14.33 17.19 1.78
N PRO A 191 15.12 17.25 2.87
CA PRO A 191 15.84 16.07 3.37
C PRO A 191 14.90 14.91 3.68
N MET A 192 13.76 15.18 4.33
CA MET A 192 12.76 14.15 4.63
C MET A 192 12.00 13.68 3.39
N ILE A 193 11.73 14.57 2.42
CA ILE A 193 11.11 14.21 1.14
C ILE A 193 12.00 13.25 0.36
N ILE A 194 13.30 13.56 0.26
CA ILE A 194 14.29 12.72 -0.41
C ILE A 194 14.45 11.39 0.32
N LEU A 195 14.56 11.41 1.65
CA LEU A 195 14.63 10.19 2.46
C LEU A 195 13.39 9.31 2.24
N GLY A 196 12.19 9.91 2.22
CA GLY A 196 10.94 9.20 1.93
C GLY A 196 10.93 8.57 0.54
N ALA A 197 11.41 9.29 -0.48
CA ALA A 197 11.53 8.78 -1.85
C ALA A 197 12.52 7.60 -1.94
N VAL A 198 13.71 7.74 -1.33
CA VAL A 198 14.73 6.68 -1.30
C VAL A 198 14.23 5.45 -0.56
N LEU A 199 13.66 5.61 0.65
CA LEU A 199 13.14 4.48 1.42
C LEU A 199 12.00 3.76 0.72
N ALA A 200 11.10 4.50 0.04
CA ALA A 200 10.03 3.90 -0.74
C ALA A 200 10.61 3.06 -1.88
N GLN A 201 11.61 3.58 -2.59
CA GLN A 201 12.22 2.88 -3.71
C GLN A 201 13.04 1.65 -3.25
N MET A 202 13.79 1.79 -2.16
CA MET A 202 14.50 0.67 -1.52
C MET A 202 13.52 -0.43 -1.08
N SER A 203 12.39 -0.06 -0.48
CA SER A 203 11.35 -1.01 -0.09
C SER A 203 10.83 -1.80 -1.29
N VAL A 204 10.49 -1.13 -2.40
CA VAL A 204 10.03 -1.80 -3.62
C VAL A 204 11.11 -2.74 -4.18
N PHE A 205 12.37 -2.31 -4.23
CA PHE A 205 13.48 -3.14 -4.71
C PHE A 205 13.72 -4.38 -3.85
N LEU A 206 13.78 -4.21 -2.53
CA LEU A 206 13.98 -5.32 -1.59
C LEU A 206 12.81 -6.30 -1.63
N LEU A 207 11.58 -5.79 -1.74
CA LEU A 207 10.39 -6.61 -1.85
C LEU A 207 10.43 -7.43 -3.16
N ALA A 208 10.68 -6.79 -4.30
CA ALA A 208 10.82 -7.49 -5.57
C ALA A 208 11.94 -8.55 -5.54
N TRP A 209 13.10 -8.21 -4.94
CA TRP A 209 14.22 -9.13 -4.76
C TRP A 209 13.86 -10.34 -3.91
N ALA A 210 13.08 -10.14 -2.84
CA ALA A 210 12.63 -11.20 -1.93
C ALA A 210 11.60 -12.11 -2.59
N TYR A 211 10.61 -11.55 -3.27
CA TYR A 211 9.60 -12.30 -4.03
C TYR A 211 10.19 -13.11 -5.19
N ALA A 212 11.34 -12.70 -5.73
CA ALA A 212 12.05 -13.46 -6.74
C ALA A 212 12.83 -14.67 -6.18
N ARG A 213 13.07 -14.75 -4.86
CA ARG A 213 13.95 -15.75 -4.23
C ARG A 213 13.29 -16.60 -3.15
N ALA A 214 12.13 -16.19 -2.65
CA ALA A 214 11.40 -16.88 -1.61
C ALA A 214 9.95 -17.09 -2.04
N GLU A 215 9.36 -18.20 -1.59
CA GLU A 215 7.93 -18.42 -1.77
C GLU A 215 7.13 -17.33 -1.04
N ALA A 216 6.00 -16.92 -1.63
CA ALA A 216 5.12 -15.91 -1.03
C ALA A 216 4.74 -16.26 0.41
N LYS A 217 4.50 -17.55 0.70
CA LYS A 217 4.17 -18.04 2.04
C LYS A 217 5.22 -17.68 3.10
N THR A 218 6.50 -17.70 2.72
CA THR A 218 7.63 -17.42 3.61
C THR A 218 7.79 -15.94 3.92
N LEU A 219 7.30 -15.07 3.02
CA LEU A 219 7.39 -13.61 3.16
C LEU A 219 6.26 -13.01 3.98
N ILE A 220 5.13 -13.71 4.09
CA ILE A 220 3.95 -13.24 4.82
C ILE A 220 4.23 -12.82 6.28
N PRO A 221 4.95 -13.61 7.10
CA PRO A 221 5.27 -13.18 8.47
C PRO A 221 6.09 -11.89 8.51
N VAL A 222 6.98 -11.69 7.52
CA VAL A 222 7.80 -10.48 7.41
C VAL A 222 6.91 -9.27 7.09
N GLU A 223 5.93 -9.42 6.20
CA GLU A 223 4.97 -8.35 5.90
C GLU A 223 4.13 -7.99 7.14
N TYR A 224 3.66 -8.96 7.92
CA TYR A 224 2.90 -8.68 9.15
C TYR A 224 3.74 -8.10 10.28
N SER A 225 5.06 -8.34 10.28
CA SER A 225 5.96 -7.67 11.23
C SER A 225 5.94 -6.15 11.09
N ALA A 226 5.47 -5.60 9.95
CA ALA A 226 5.27 -4.17 9.76
C ALA A 226 4.40 -3.54 10.86
N PHE A 227 3.44 -4.28 11.44
CA PHE A 227 2.65 -3.80 12.57
C PHE A 227 3.52 -3.52 13.81
N VAL A 228 4.44 -4.43 14.13
CA VAL A 228 5.36 -4.29 15.27
C VAL A 228 6.28 -3.09 15.05
N TRP A 229 6.88 -2.98 13.87
CA TRP A 229 7.72 -1.85 13.51
C TRP A 229 6.96 -0.52 13.52
N SER A 230 5.71 -0.53 13.05
CA SER A 230 4.84 0.63 13.07
C SER A 230 4.50 1.09 14.47
N ALA A 231 4.25 0.17 15.41
CA ALA A 231 4.06 0.50 16.81
C ALA A 231 5.32 1.10 17.45
N ILE A 232 6.49 0.52 17.18
CA ILE A 232 7.77 1.02 17.69
C ILE A 232 8.04 2.43 17.14
N LEU A 233 7.92 2.63 15.83
CA LEU A 233 8.16 3.93 15.20
C LEU A 233 7.09 4.97 15.60
N GLY A 234 5.83 4.54 15.75
CA GLY A 234 4.73 5.34 16.30
C GLY A 234 5.06 5.88 17.70
N ALA A 235 5.52 5.00 18.59
CA ALA A 235 5.92 5.38 19.94
C ALA A 235 7.15 6.31 19.94
N LEU A 236 8.19 5.98 19.18
CA LEU A 236 9.46 6.72 19.16
C LEU A 236 9.34 8.12 18.55
N PHE A 237 8.62 8.26 17.43
CA PHE A 237 8.58 9.50 16.67
C PHE A 237 7.31 10.34 16.90
N PHE A 238 6.22 9.72 17.36
CA PHE A 238 4.92 10.38 17.49
C PHE A 238 4.32 10.27 18.90
N GLY A 239 5.00 9.62 19.84
CA GLY A 239 4.51 9.44 21.22
C GLY A 239 3.24 8.59 21.30
N GLU A 240 3.00 7.73 20.32
CA GLU A 240 1.80 6.92 20.25
C GLU A 240 1.85 5.71 21.18
N THR A 241 0.71 5.39 21.79
CA THR A 241 0.56 4.22 22.65
C THR A 241 -0.33 3.17 22.00
N LEU A 242 -0.02 1.89 22.26
CA LEU A 242 -0.85 0.77 21.85
C LEU A 242 -1.96 0.54 22.88
N THR A 243 -3.20 0.48 22.40
CA THR A 243 -4.33 0.06 23.21
C THR A 243 -4.60 -1.43 23.04
N VAL A 244 -5.28 -2.03 24.02
CA VAL A 244 -5.70 -3.44 23.97
C VAL A 244 -6.61 -3.69 22.75
N THR A 245 -7.45 -2.71 22.40
CA THR A 245 -8.34 -2.79 21.22
C THR A 245 -7.56 -2.81 19.91
N VAL A 246 -6.47 -2.02 19.81
CA VAL A 246 -5.58 -2.05 18.64
C VAL A 246 -4.89 -3.41 18.49
N LEU A 247 -4.38 -3.95 19.60
CA LEU A 247 -3.76 -5.28 19.61
C LEU A 247 -4.74 -6.39 19.23
N ALA A 248 -5.93 -6.40 19.82
CA ALA A 248 -6.96 -7.41 19.55
C ALA A 248 -7.47 -7.34 18.11
N GLY A 249 -7.74 -6.13 17.61
CA GLY A 249 -8.18 -5.90 16.24
C GLY A 249 -7.13 -6.32 15.22
N ALA A 250 -5.87 -5.90 15.42
CA ALA A 250 -4.76 -6.29 14.55
C ALA A 250 -4.54 -7.81 14.54
N ALA A 251 -4.60 -8.47 15.70
CA ALA A 251 -4.46 -9.93 15.80
C ALA A 251 -5.54 -10.66 14.98
N LEU A 252 -6.80 -10.21 15.03
CA LEU A 252 -7.89 -10.77 14.23
C LEU A 252 -7.66 -10.60 12.72
N ILE A 253 -7.25 -9.39 12.27
CA ILE A 253 -7.00 -9.12 10.85
C ILE A 253 -5.83 -9.97 10.35
N VAL A 254 -4.72 -10.00 11.08
CA VAL A 254 -3.53 -10.79 10.72
C VAL A 254 -3.87 -12.28 10.68
N ALA A 255 -4.60 -12.80 11.68
CA ALA A 255 -5.06 -14.19 11.68
C ALA A 255 -5.91 -14.51 10.45
N GLY A 256 -6.85 -13.64 10.10
CA GLY A 256 -7.66 -13.78 8.90
C GLY A 256 -6.80 -13.87 7.63
N CYS A 257 -5.83 -12.98 7.48
CA CYS A 257 -4.99 -12.96 6.30
C CYS A 257 -4.04 -14.17 6.22
N VAL A 258 -3.52 -14.65 7.35
CA VAL A 258 -2.76 -15.91 7.41
C VAL A 258 -3.63 -17.10 7.00
N VAL A 259 -4.87 -17.19 7.49
CA VAL A 259 -5.82 -18.24 7.09
C VAL A 259 -6.12 -18.19 5.58
N ALA A 260 -6.31 -17.00 5.01
CA ALA A 260 -6.49 -16.82 3.58
C ALA A 260 -5.24 -17.25 2.80
N ALA A 261 -4.05 -16.88 3.23
CA ALA A 261 -2.84 -17.19 2.49
C ALA A 261 -2.49 -18.69 2.48
N LEU A 262 -2.72 -19.38 3.60
CA LEU A 262 -2.54 -20.84 3.70
C LEU A 262 -3.56 -21.65 2.88
N SER A 263 -4.51 -20.98 2.20
CA SER A 263 -5.53 -21.63 1.37
C SER A 263 -5.13 -21.78 -0.10
N ARG A 264 -4.07 -21.08 -0.58
CA ARG A 264 -3.55 -21.29 -1.93
C ARG A 264 -2.83 -22.64 -2.00
N ARG A 265 -3.47 -23.65 -2.59
CA ARG A 265 -2.72 -24.73 -3.24
C ARG A 265 -2.12 -24.15 -4.53
N PRO A 266 -0.88 -24.49 -4.90
CA PRO A 266 -0.41 -24.25 -6.25
C PRO A 266 -1.31 -25.08 -7.18
N GLU A 267 -2.16 -24.43 -7.98
CA GLU A 267 -2.69 -25.12 -9.15
C GLU A 267 -1.49 -25.32 -10.11
N PRO A 268 -1.29 -26.52 -10.67
CA PRO A 268 -0.29 -26.71 -11.70
C PRO A 268 -0.64 -25.75 -12.83
N MET A 269 0.35 -24.94 -13.26
CA MET A 269 0.26 -24.24 -14.53
C MET A 269 -0.02 -25.30 -15.59
N ALA A 270 -1.25 -25.33 -16.12
CA ALA A 270 -1.64 -26.27 -17.15
C ALA A 270 -0.66 -26.11 -18.31
N ALA A 271 0.24 -27.08 -18.44
CA ALA A 271 1.09 -27.25 -19.58
C ALA A 271 0.20 -27.77 -20.71
N GLU A 272 -0.33 -26.87 -21.52
CA GLU A 272 -0.92 -27.12 -22.83
C GLU A 272 -0.85 -25.75 -23.54
N VAL A 273 -0.16 -25.60 -24.66
CA VAL A 273 -0.41 -26.37 -25.89
C VAL A 273 0.91 -26.66 -26.60
N SER A 274 1.30 -27.93 -26.64
CA SER A 274 1.91 -28.51 -27.83
C SER A 274 0.81 -28.74 -28.85
N LEU A 275 0.90 -28.10 -30.01
CA LEU A 275 0.51 -28.62 -31.34
C LEU A 275 1.11 -27.70 -32.40
#